data_AF-A0A3P1W1P6-F1
#
_entry.id   AF-A0A3P1W1P6-F1
#
_cell.length_a   1.000
_cell.length_b   1.000
_cell.length_c   1.000
_cell.angle_alpha   90.00
_cell.angle_beta   90.00
_cell.angle_gamma   90.00
#
_symmetry.space_group_name_H-M   'P 1'
#
loop_
_entity.id
_entity.type
_entity.pdbx_description
1 polymer ?
#
loop_
_entity_poly.entity_id
_entity_poly.type
_entity_poly.pdbx_seq_one_letter_code
_entity_poly.pdbx_strand_id
1 'polypeptide(L)'
;MKKFILILGLSIYGLTFSAQGLNLPFTTDGNLNFDKIENKSWSFPDSPNTFKIEKENNDYYIFHYGYDDEQEKETFEKHKLTVYKNVYFKDNSYAYAYDIKFKTVVILDSKDLRIIFPADPVD
;
A
#
# COMPACT_ATOMS: atom_id res chain seq x y z
N MET A 1 38.47 5.68 5.02
CA MET A 1 37.54 6.02 6.11
C MET A 1 36.29 5.16 5.95
N LYS A 2 36.07 4.15 6.81
CA LYS A 2 34.88 3.29 6.75
C LYS A 2 33.69 4.07 7.27
N LYS A 3 32.69 4.33 6.41
CA LYS A 3 31.44 4.99 6.80
C LYS A 3 30.56 3.96 7.51
N PHE A 4 30.30 4.16 8.80
CA PHE A 4 29.29 3.39 9.53
C PHE A 4 27.92 3.91 9.13
N ILE A 5 27.14 3.10 8.41
CA ILE A 5 25.72 3.37 8.19
C ILE A 5 24.99 2.83 9.42
N LEU A 6 24.52 3.73 10.27
CA LEU A 6 23.66 3.42 11.40
C LEU A 6 22.26 3.14 10.85
N ILE A 7 21.92 1.86 10.64
CA ILE A 7 20.54 1.45 10.35
C ILE A 7 19.82 1.39 11.70
N LEU A 8 19.14 2.46 12.09
CA LEU A 8 18.12 2.38 13.15
C LEU A 8 17.00 1.47 12.63
N GLY A 9 16.98 0.23 13.10
CA GLY A 9 15.81 -0.62 12.98
C GLY A 9 14.69 -0.03 13.82
N LEU A 10 13.75 0.67 13.19
CA LEU A 10 12.46 0.93 13.82
C LEU A 10 11.71 -0.40 13.89
N SER A 11 11.62 -0.96 15.09
CA SER A 11 10.69 -2.04 15.40
C SER A 11 9.26 -1.52 15.27
N ILE A 12 8.49 -2.10 14.35
CA ILE A 12 7.14 -1.64 13.95
C ILE A 12 6.05 -2.01 14.99
N TYR A 13 6.42 -2.67 16.09
CA TYR A 13 5.49 -3.16 17.10
C TYR A 13 5.02 -2.02 18.03
N GLY A 14 4.08 -1.18 17.58
CA GLY A 14 3.38 -0.26 18.48
C GLY A 14 2.91 1.08 17.91
N LEU A 15 2.87 1.27 16.59
CA LEU A 15 2.29 2.49 16.04
C LEU A 15 0.76 2.41 16.09
N THR A 16 0.15 3.09 17.06
CA THR A 16 -1.29 3.38 17.03
C THR A 16 -1.54 4.48 16.00
N PHE A 17 -2.26 4.18 14.93
CA PHE A 17 -2.53 5.13 13.85
C PHE A 17 -3.68 6.07 14.26
N SER A 18 -3.44 7.38 14.18
CA SER A 18 -4.53 8.36 14.30
C SER A 18 -5.37 8.36 13.01
N ALA A 19 -6.56 8.98 13.02
CA ALA A 19 -7.39 9.12 11.81
C ALA A 19 -6.70 9.85 10.64
N GLN A 20 -5.56 10.53 10.87
CA GLN A 20 -4.74 11.17 9.84
C GLN A 20 -3.62 10.27 9.28
N GLY A 21 -3.52 9.02 9.74
CA GLY A 21 -2.44 8.10 9.37
C GLY A 21 -1.07 8.50 9.94
N LEU A 22 -0.01 7.94 9.37
CA LEU A 22 1.37 8.20 9.75
C LEU A 22 1.89 9.58 9.33
N ASN A 23 1.32 10.16 8.26
CA ASN A 23 1.75 11.45 7.69
C ASN A 23 3.27 11.48 7.38
N LEU A 24 3.84 10.33 7.00
CA LEU A 24 5.27 10.18 6.73
C LEU A 24 5.59 10.36 5.24
N PRO A 25 6.82 10.82 4.91
CA PRO A 25 7.27 10.82 3.53
C PRO A 25 7.45 9.39 3.02
N PHE A 26 7.02 9.17 1.79
CA PHE A 26 7.27 7.95 1.03
C PHE A 26 8.70 7.91 0.47
N THR A 27 9.29 6.72 0.43
CA THR A 27 10.66 6.47 -0.06
C THR A 27 10.61 5.55 -1.28
N THR A 28 11.17 6.00 -2.41
CA THR A 28 11.20 5.28 -3.69
C THR A 28 12.57 5.31 -4.34
N ASP A 29 12.83 4.32 -5.19
CA ASP A 29 13.95 4.24 -6.12
C ASP A 29 13.62 4.82 -7.51
N GLY A 30 12.40 5.35 -7.71
CA GLY A 30 11.91 5.87 -8.98
C GLY A 30 11.21 4.85 -9.87
N ASN A 31 11.03 3.62 -9.38
CA ASN A 31 10.36 2.54 -10.10
C ASN A 31 9.02 2.16 -9.46
N LEU A 32 8.15 1.54 -10.26
CA LEU A 32 6.84 1.07 -9.83
C LEU A 32 6.94 -0.14 -8.88
N ASN A 33 8.04 -0.90 -8.98
CA ASN A 33 8.31 -2.09 -8.16
C ASN A 33 7.15 -3.12 -8.18
N PHE A 34 6.48 -3.25 -9.33
CA PHE A 34 5.30 -4.11 -9.45
C PHE A 34 5.63 -5.59 -9.20
N ASP A 35 6.83 -6.04 -9.52
CA ASP A 35 7.37 -7.37 -9.22
C ASP A 35 7.34 -7.73 -7.72
N LYS A 36 7.39 -6.72 -6.84
CA LYS A 36 7.33 -6.91 -5.38
C LYS A 36 5.89 -6.94 -4.86
N ILE A 37 4.95 -6.46 -5.66
CA ILE A 37 3.54 -6.24 -5.31
C ILE A 37 2.65 -7.35 -5.88
N GLU A 38 2.91 -7.77 -7.12
CA GLU A 38 2.09 -8.71 -7.86
C GLU A 38 2.03 -10.09 -7.17
N ASN A 39 0.95 -10.82 -7.44
CA ASN A 39 0.70 -12.15 -6.88
C ASN A 39 0.62 -12.22 -5.35
N LYS A 40 0.33 -11.09 -4.68
CA LYS A 40 0.15 -11.01 -3.23
C LYS A 40 -1.13 -10.26 -2.88
N SER A 41 -1.78 -10.70 -1.81
CA SER A 41 -2.83 -9.94 -1.15
C SER A 41 -2.23 -9.13 0.00
N TRP A 42 -2.87 -8.03 0.34
CA TRP A 42 -2.41 -7.07 1.33
C TRP A 42 -3.57 -6.70 2.24
N SER A 43 -3.33 -6.60 3.55
CA SER A 43 -4.35 -6.18 4.51
C SER A 43 -4.39 -4.67 4.66
N PHE A 44 -5.59 -4.15 4.95
CA PHE A 44 -5.71 -2.81 5.52
C PHE A 44 -5.46 -2.90 7.04
N PRO A 45 -4.75 -1.94 7.66
CA PRO A 45 -4.57 -1.92 9.11
C PRO A 45 -5.91 -1.89 9.83
N ASP A 46 -5.98 -2.60 10.95
CA ASP A 46 -7.15 -2.66 11.84
C ASP A 46 -8.46 -3.06 11.13
N SER A 47 -8.36 -3.74 9.99
CA SER A 47 -9.49 -4.19 9.17
C SER A 47 -9.27 -5.62 8.68
N PRO A 48 -10.32 -6.47 8.66
CA PRO A 48 -10.26 -7.78 8.00
C PRO A 48 -10.24 -7.66 6.46
N ASN A 49 -10.46 -6.46 5.93
CA ASN A 49 -10.49 -6.24 4.49
C ASN A 49 -9.09 -6.38 3.91
N THR A 50 -9.03 -6.88 2.69
CA THR A 50 -7.79 -7.06 1.95
C THR A 50 -7.90 -6.45 0.55
N PHE A 51 -6.76 -6.29 -0.09
CA PHE A 51 -6.71 -5.89 -1.48
C PHE A 51 -5.61 -6.61 -2.23
N LYS A 52 -5.77 -6.65 -3.56
CA LYS A 52 -4.76 -7.19 -4.48
C LYS A 52 -4.59 -6.22 -5.64
N ILE A 53 -3.34 -6.03 -6.09
CA ILE A 53 -3.04 -5.27 -7.31
C ILE A 53 -2.55 -6.24 -8.36
N GLU A 54 -3.21 -6.27 -9.52
CA GLU A 54 -2.82 -7.10 -10.63
C GLU A 54 -2.67 -6.30 -11.92
N LYS A 55 -1.94 -6.88 -12.87
CA LYS A 55 -1.82 -6.39 -14.22
C LYS A 55 -2.66 -7.26 -15.13
N GLU A 56 -3.59 -6.64 -15.83
CA GLU A 56 -4.38 -7.29 -16.88
C GLU A 56 -4.04 -6.62 -18.21
N ASN A 57 -3.43 -7.37 -19.13
CA ASN A 57 -2.88 -6.83 -20.38
C ASN A 57 -1.88 -5.69 -20.13
N ASN A 58 -2.22 -4.46 -20.51
CA ASN A 58 -1.40 -3.26 -20.33
C ASN A 58 -1.90 -2.35 -19.19
N ASP A 59 -2.96 -2.74 -18.50
CA ASP A 59 -3.60 -1.95 -17.46
C ASP A 59 -3.38 -2.59 -16.08
N TYR A 60 -3.50 -1.77 -15.04
CA TYR A 60 -3.42 -2.22 -13.65
C TYR A 60 -4.79 -2.06 -12.98
N TYR A 61 -5.12 -3.02 -12.12
CA TYR A 61 -6.37 -3.04 -11.37
C TYR A 61 -6.10 -3.32 -9.91
N ILE A 62 -6.88 -2.68 -9.04
CA ILE A 62 -6.97 -3.04 -7.64
C ILE A 62 -8.29 -3.75 -7.40
N PHE A 63 -8.22 -4.81 -6.62
CA PHE A 63 -9.35 -5.60 -6.16
C PHE A 63 -9.46 -5.41 -4.66
N HIS A 64 -10.61 -4.95 -4.17
CA HIS A 64 -10.90 -4.85 -2.74
C HIS A 64 -11.81 -6.00 -2.33
N TYR A 65 -11.45 -6.70 -1.26
CA TYR A 65 -12.19 -7.79 -0.66
C TYR A 65 -12.55 -7.41 0.76
N GLY A 66 -13.82 -7.55 1.12
CA GLY A 66 -14.30 -7.23 2.45
C GLY A 66 -15.56 -8.00 2.81
N TYR A 67 -16.17 -7.62 3.93
CA TYR A 67 -17.41 -8.18 4.41
C TYR A 67 -18.36 -7.05 4.81
N ASP A 68 -19.59 -7.09 4.31
CA ASP A 68 -20.67 -6.19 4.70
C ASP A 68 -21.42 -6.85 5.87
N ASP A 69 -21.17 -6.35 7.08
CA ASP A 69 -21.78 -6.85 8.31
C ASP A 69 -23.31 -6.69 8.33
N GLU A 70 -23.86 -5.67 7.65
CA GLU A 70 -25.31 -5.44 7.63
C GLU A 70 -26.03 -6.47 6.74
N GLN A 71 -25.36 -6.89 5.67
CA GLN A 71 -25.90 -7.84 4.69
C GLN A 71 -25.36 -9.26 4.85
N GLU A 72 -24.51 -9.48 5.86
CA GLU A 72 -23.83 -10.74 6.18
C GLU A 72 -23.17 -11.39 4.96
N LYS A 73 -22.52 -10.60 4.10
CA LYS A 73 -21.99 -11.08 2.81
C LYS A 73 -20.60 -10.54 2.48
N GLU A 74 -19.84 -11.34 1.74
CA GLU A 74 -18.58 -10.88 1.14
C GLU A 74 -18.85 -9.80 0.08
N THR A 75 -17.96 -8.81 0.04
CA THR A 75 -17.98 -7.72 -0.94
C THR A 75 -16.72 -7.75 -1.79
N PHE A 76 -16.88 -7.45 -3.07
CA PHE A 76 -15.80 -7.39 -4.04
C PHE A 76 -15.93 -6.16 -4.92
N GLU A 77 -14.87 -5.36 -5.01
CA GLU A 77 -14.79 -4.23 -5.93
C GLU A 77 -13.54 -4.31 -6.79
N LYS A 78 -13.66 -3.91 -8.06
CA LYS A 78 -12.54 -3.81 -9.00
C LYS A 78 -12.45 -2.40 -9.54
N HIS A 79 -11.30 -1.76 -9.35
CA HIS A 79 -11.03 -0.40 -9.83
C HIS A 79 -9.82 -0.39 -10.75
N LYS A 80 -9.92 0.33 -11.87
CA LYS A 80 -8.78 0.56 -12.76
C LYS A 80 -7.84 1.59 -12.14
N LEU A 81 -6.57 1.26 -12.04
CA LEU A 81 -5.54 2.14 -11.50
C LEU A 81 -4.86 2.96 -12.60
N THR A 82 -4.48 4.18 -12.25
CA THR A 82 -3.61 5.02 -13.09
C THR A 82 -2.18 4.97 -12.59
N VAL A 83 -1.21 4.65 -13.46
CA VAL A 83 0.21 4.75 -13.09
C VAL A 83 0.64 6.22 -13.13
N TYR A 84 1.07 6.74 -11.98
CA TYR A 84 1.54 8.11 -11.85
C TYR A 84 3.04 8.15 -11.60
N LYS A 85 3.77 8.98 -12.37
CA LYS A 85 5.23 9.17 -12.28
C LYS A 85 6.05 7.87 -12.33
N ASN A 86 5.51 6.80 -12.91
CA ASN A 86 6.13 5.47 -12.92
C ASN A 86 6.42 4.87 -11.53
N VAL A 87 5.75 5.36 -10.49
CA VAL A 87 6.06 5.00 -9.09
C VAL A 87 4.80 4.60 -8.32
N TYR A 88 3.67 5.23 -8.62
CA TYR A 88 2.45 5.10 -7.84
C TYR A 88 1.34 4.49 -8.68
N PHE A 89 0.54 3.64 -8.05
CA PHE A 89 -0.79 3.30 -8.52
C PHE A 89 -1.79 4.27 -7.88
N LYS A 90 -2.45 5.09 -8.69
CA LYS A 90 -3.50 6.01 -8.23
C LYS A 90 -4.88 5.42 -8.44
N ASP A 91 -5.67 5.50 -7.38
CA ASP A 91 -7.11 5.34 -7.33
C ASP A 91 -7.75 6.71 -7.01
N ASN A 92 -9.09 6.79 -6.93
CA ASN A 92 -9.81 8.04 -6.68
C ASN A 92 -9.40 8.69 -5.34
N SER A 93 -9.48 7.93 -4.24
CA SER A 93 -9.25 8.46 -2.89
C SER A 93 -7.85 8.17 -2.34
N TYR A 94 -7.16 7.16 -2.88
CA TYR A 94 -5.88 6.69 -2.37
C TYR A 94 -4.86 6.49 -3.48
N ALA A 95 -3.59 6.33 -3.08
CA ALA A 95 -2.56 5.78 -3.94
C ALA A 95 -1.81 4.64 -3.22
N TYR A 96 -1.22 3.76 -4.01
CA TYR A 96 -0.51 2.58 -3.53
C TYR A 96 0.88 2.54 -4.17
N ALA A 97 1.90 2.24 -3.39
CA ALA A 97 3.27 2.11 -3.89
C ALA A 97 4.10 1.19 -2.99
N TYR A 98 5.17 0.61 -3.54
CA TYR A 98 6.15 -0.12 -2.72
C TYR A 98 7.14 0.86 -2.10
N ASP A 99 7.17 0.96 -0.78
CA ASP A 99 8.11 1.81 -0.07
C ASP A 99 9.41 1.03 0.23
N ILE A 100 10.55 1.54 -0.24
CA ILE A 100 11.83 0.82 -0.12
C ILE A 100 12.41 0.84 1.31
N LYS A 101 11.94 1.74 2.17
CA LYS A 101 12.34 1.83 3.57
C LYS A 101 11.53 0.86 4.43
N PHE A 102 10.20 0.82 4.25
CA PHE A 102 9.32 -0.14 4.93
C PHE A 102 9.39 -1.54 4.31
N LYS A 103 9.82 -1.66 3.06
CA LYS A 103 9.88 -2.91 2.28
C LYS A 103 8.52 -3.58 2.09
N THR A 104 7.46 -2.77 2.03
CA THR A 104 6.08 -3.23 1.88
C THR A 104 5.28 -2.25 1.02
N VAL A 105 4.06 -2.64 0.62
CA VAL A 105 3.09 -1.71 0.02
C VAL A 105 2.65 -0.72 1.08
N VAL A 106 2.62 0.56 0.73
CA VAL A 106 2.05 1.63 1.56
C VAL A 106 0.83 2.21 0.88
N ILE A 107 -0.14 2.60 1.70
CA ILE A 107 -1.34 3.32 1.30
C ILE A 107 -1.10 4.80 1.60
N LEU A 108 -1.31 5.60 0.57
CA LEU A 108 -0.95 7.01 0.50
C LEU A 108 -2.20 7.86 0.32
N ASP A 109 -2.19 9.07 0.89
CA ASP A 109 -3.16 10.09 0.54
C ASP A 109 -2.96 10.50 -0.92
N SER A 110 -4.02 10.46 -1.73
CA SER A 110 -3.91 10.69 -3.17
C SER A 110 -3.57 12.16 -3.53
N LYS A 111 -3.75 13.10 -2.59
CA LYS A 111 -3.51 14.54 -2.76
C LYS A 111 -2.06 14.91 -2.52
N ASP A 112 -1.46 14.45 -1.42
CA ASP A 112 -0.10 14.84 -1.02
C ASP A 112 0.94 13.70 -1.03
N LEU A 113 0.50 12.47 -1.32
CA LEU A 113 1.32 11.25 -1.43
C LEU A 113 2.09 10.90 -0.15
N ARG A 114 1.57 11.34 1.01
CA ARG A 114 2.11 10.93 2.31
C ARG A 114 1.55 9.59 2.72
N ILE A 115 2.38 8.81 3.42
CA ILE A 115 2.00 7.50 3.94
C ILE A 115 0.93 7.70 5.00
N ILE A 116 -0.23 7.10 4.75
CA ILE A 116 -1.27 6.92 5.75
C ILE A 116 -0.92 5.68 6.57
N PHE A 117 -0.60 4.56 5.91
CA PHE A 117 -0.19 3.33 6.60
C PHE A 117 0.57 2.34 5.69
N PRO A 118 1.47 1.50 6.25
CA PRO A 118 1.94 0.30 5.59
C PRO A 118 0.84 -0.77 5.56
N ALA A 119 0.81 -1.56 4.50
CA ALA A 119 -0.02 -2.75 4.40
C ALA A 119 0.82 -3.99 4.74
N ASP A 120 0.21 -4.99 5.36
CA ASP A 120 0.87 -6.26 5.63
C ASP A 120 0.52 -7.27 4.54
N PRO A 121 1.48 -8.08 4.05
CA PRO A 121 1.18 -9.15 3.12
C PRO A 121 0.30 -10.21 3.82
N VAL A 122 -0.67 -10.74 3.08
CA VAL A 122 -1.53 -11.85 3.51
C VAL A 122 -1.09 -13.10 2.76
N ASP A 123 -0.77 -14.15 3.52
CA ASP A 123 -0.39 -15.48 3.00
C ASP A 123 -1.59 -16.28 2.46
#